data_AF-A0A6I6FHF2-F1
#
_entry.id   AF-A0A6I6FHF2-F1
#
_cell.length_a   1.000
_cell.length_b   1.000
_cell.length_c   1.000
_cell.angle_alpha   90.00
_cell.angle_beta   90.00
_cell.angle_gamma   90.00
#
_symmetry.space_group_name_H-M   'P 1'
#
loop_
_entity.id
_entity.type
_entity.pdbx_description
1 polymer ?
#
loop_
_entity_poly.entity_id
_entity_poly.type
_entity_poly.pdbx_seq_one_letter_code
_entity_poly.pdbx_strand_id
1 'polypeptide(L)'
;MMFSMRRSALAGSLVLGAGLLLAPTAPVAVADTRDTKACPGDPYYTVERIKIAYEPIGSTAGKRNAASSTSRLTYALSTTVSKATTWSAELGGTMKFAVSEVEAKLGVEVTGTVERGKTVTNWMDVPGGKYGYTTPKIQRSTFVIEKWADRPNCTARFIGNMGTLKAITAYPFFSECISTGPCTPKP
;
A
#
# COMPACT_ATOMS: atom_id res chain seq x y z
N MET A 1 21.36 -30.16 9.75
CA MET A 1 21.02 -31.56 10.08
C MET A 1 21.95 -32.01 11.20
N MET A 2 21.43 -32.23 12.40
CA MET A 2 21.99 -33.22 13.33
C MET A 2 20.95 -33.53 14.40
N PHE A 3 20.75 -34.84 14.57
CA PHE A 3 19.79 -35.51 15.44
C PHE A 3 20.30 -35.63 16.88
N SER A 4 19.36 -35.98 17.76
CA SER A 4 19.55 -36.76 19.01
C SER A 4 20.08 -35.97 20.21
N MET A 5 19.63 -36.23 21.44
CA MET A 5 19.24 -37.51 22.01
C MET A 5 18.29 -37.32 23.21
N ARG A 6 17.23 -38.15 23.27
CA ARG A 6 16.53 -38.51 24.52
C ARG A 6 17.40 -39.49 25.32
N ARG A 7 17.25 -39.49 26.65
CA ARG A 7 17.41 -40.59 27.65
C ARG A 7 17.78 -39.94 29.00
N SER A 8 17.34 -40.33 30.18
CA SER A 8 16.38 -41.32 30.68
C SER A 8 16.16 -41.05 32.17
N ALA A 9 14.98 -41.43 32.65
CA ALA A 9 14.62 -42.08 33.93
C ALA A 9 15.36 -41.77 35.25
N LEU A 10 14.59 -41.62 36.34
CA LEU A 10 14.48 -42.69 37.36
C LEU A 10 13.33 -42.39 38.33
N ALA A 11 12.42 -43.35 38.43
CA ALA A 11 11.45 -43.47 39.51
C ALA A 11 12.15 -43.88 40.80
N GLY A 12 11.73 -43.32 41.93
CA GLY A 12 12.12 -43.73 43.26
C GLY A 12 10.97 -43.49 44.22
N SER A 13 10.10 -44.50 44.37
CA SER A 13 9.11 -44.56 45.45
C SER A 13 9.78 -45.08 46.71
N LEU A 14 9.59 -44.38 47.84
CA LEU A 14 9.84 -44.90 49.17
C LEU A 14 8.67 -44.54 50.10
N VAL A 15 8.44 -45.46 51.02
CA VAL A 15 7.19 -45.84 51.68
C VAL A 15 6.84 -44.98 52.89
N LEU A 16 5.53 -44.90 53.12
CA LEU A 16 4.75 -44.50 54.30
C LEU A 16 5.49 -44.29 55.63
N GLY A 17 5.16 -43.15 56.28
CA GLY A 17 5.26 -42.93 57.72
C GLY A 17 4.15 -41.99 58.18
N ALA A 18 3.29 -42.46 59.07
CA ALA A 18 2.13 -41.76 59.61
C ALA A 18 2.52 -40.63 60.57
N GLY A 19 1.79 -39.51 60.56
CA GLY A 19 1.85 -38.53 61.66
C GLY A 19 1.48 -37.09 61.29
N LEU A 20 0.44 -36.60 61.97
CA LEU A 20 0.00 -35.21 62.13
C LEU A 20 -0.69 -34.49 60.94
N LEU A 21 -2.00 -34.34 61.15
CA LEU A 21 -2.87 -33.29 60.65
C LEU A 21 -2.22 -31.90 60.74
N LEU A 22 -1.72 -31.39 59.63
CA LEU A 22 -1.61 -29.97 59.35
C LEU A 22 -2.17 -29.75 57.95
N ALA A 23 -3.23 -28.93 57.87
CA ALA A 23 -3.90 -28.60 56.62
C ALA A 23 -2.86 -28.12 55.58
N PRO A 24 -2.95 -28.56 54.31
CA PRO A 24 -2.12 -27.97 53.27
C PRO A 24 -2.56 -26.51 53.13
N THR A 25 -1.73 -25.59 53.62
CA THR A 25 -1.72 -24.22 53.11
C THR A 25 -1.50 -24.35 51.62
N ALA A 26 -2.58 -24.17 50.85
CA ALA A 26 -2.49 -24.10 49.40
C ALA A 26 -1.37 -23.12 49.04
N PRO A 27 -0.52 -23.44 48.04
CA PRO A 27 0.37 -22.43 47.51
C PRO A 27 -0.50 -21.26 47.06
N VAL A 28 -0.38 -20.14 47.76
CA VAL A 28 -0.89 -18.85 47.29
C VAL A 28 -0.30 -18.70 45.90
N ALA A 29 -1.17 -18.74 44.89
CA ALA A 29 -0.80 -18.30 43.56
C ALA A 29 -0.25 -16.89 43.76
N VAL A 30 1.06 -16.74 43.54
CA VAL A 30 1.67 -15.42 43.44
C VAL A 30 0.90 -14.77 42.31
N ALA A 31 0.05 -13.80 42.67
CA ALA A 31 -0.56 -12.93 41.68
C ALA A 31 0.61 -12.40 40.86
N ASP A 32 0.69 -12.81 39.60
CA ASP A 32 1.67 -12.31 38.65
C ASP A 32 1.35 -10.83 38.49
N THR A 33 1.95 -9.99 39.36
CA THR A 33 1.95 -8.53 39.23
C THR A 33 2.92 -8.14 38.12
N ARG A 34 2.85 -8.83 36.97
CA ARG A 34 2.98 -8.12 35.72
C ARG A 34 1.87 -7.09 35.78
N ASP A 35 2.25 -5.85 36.06
CA ASP A 35 1.56 -4.71 35.49
C ASP A 35 1.02 -5.18 34.14
N THR A 36 -0.30 -5.35 34.03
CA THR A 36 -0.95 -5.33 32.75
C THR A 36 -0.58 -3.96 32.21
N LYS A 37 0.55 -3.88 31.50
CA LYS A 37 0.92 -2.75 30.68
C LYS A 37 -0.21 -2.66 29.69
N ALA A 38 -1.26 -1.95 30.09
CA ALA A 38 -2.42 -1.72 29.27
C ALA A 38 -1.85 -1.10 28.01
N CYS A 39 -1.98 -1.81 26.88
CA CYS A 39 -1.56 -1.25 25.63
C CYS A 39 -2.29 0.07 25.43
N PRO A 40 -1.62 1.10 24.91
CA PRO A 40 -2.24 2.40 24.73
C PRO A 40 -3.54 2.21 23.95
N GLY A 41 -4.67 2.56 24.57
CA GLY A 41 -5.99 2.47 23.95
C GLY A 41 -6.22 3.56 22.89
N ASP A 42 -5.17 4.30 22.54
CA ASP A 42 -5.22 5.37 21.57
C ASP A 42 -5.42 4.80 20.17
N PRO A 43 -6.33 5.38 19.37
CA PRO A 43 -6.53 4.91 18.03
C PRO A 43 -5.32 5.23 17.14
N TYR A 44 -4.97 4.28 16.28
CA TYR A 44 -3.95 4.45 15.25
C TYR A 44 -4.54 4.15 13.87
N TYR A 45 -3.82 4.58 12.83
CA TYR A 45 -4.24 4.44 11.45
C TYR A 45 -3.33 3.49 10.67
N THR A 46 -3.91 2.69 9.80
CA THR A 46 -3.20 1.94 8.75
C THR A 46 -3.68 2.42 7.40
N VAL A 47 -2.84 2.27 6.38
CA VAL A 47 -3.16 2.65 5.01
C VAL A 47 -2.87 1.46 4.12
N GLU A 48 -3.87 1.02 3.39
CA GLU A 48 -3.75 -0.10 2.45
C GLU A 48 -4.03 0.37 1.02
N ARG A 49 -3.21 -0.08 0.07
CA ARG A 49 -3.45 0.14 -1.36
C ARG A 49 -4.31 -0.99 -1.90
N ILE A 50 -5.53 -0.66 -2.32
CA ILE A 50 -6.51 -1.66 -2.80
C ILE A 50 -6.63 -1.73 -4.33
N LYS A 51 -6.20 -0.69 -5.06
CA LYS A 51 -6.29 -0.66 -6.53
C LYS A 51 -5.27 0.27 -7.17
N ILE A 52 -4.79 -0.10 -8.36
CA ILE A 52 -4.06 0.78 -9.27
C ILE A 52 -4.81 0.83 -10.60
N ALA A 53 -5.00 2.01 -11.16
CA ALA A 53 -5.58 2.23 -12.47
C ALA A 53 -4.81 3.31 -13.23
N TYR A 54 -4.89 3.26 -14.56
CA TYR A 54 -4.29 4.26 -15.44
C TYR A 54 -5.38 4.95 -16.24
N GLU A 55 -5.46 6.27 -16.13
CA GLU A 55 -6.52 7.04 -16.78
C GLU A 55 -5.92 8.03 -17.78
N PRO A 56 -6.42 8.08 -19.02
CA PRO A 56 -5.97 9.08 -19.98
C PRO A 56 -6.30 10.49 -19.51
N ILE A 57 -5.35 11.39 -19.76
CA ILE A 57 -5.50 12.84 -19.55
C ILE A 57 -5.38 13.62 -20.86
N GLY A 58 -5.12 12.95 -21.98
CA GLY A 58 -5.03 13.52 -23.31
C GLY A 58 -5.20 12.44 -24.37
N SER A 59 -5.24 12.87 -25.63
CA SER A 59 -5.36 11.97 -26.78
C SER A 59 -4.06 11.22 -27.06
N THR A 60 -4.17 10.04 -27.65
CA THR A 60 -3.00 9.31 -28.18
C THR A 60 -2.44 10.05 -29.40
N ALA A 61 -1.13 10.30 -29.41
CA ALA A 61 -0.42 10.75 -30.60
C ALA A 61 0.42 9.61 -31.18
N GLY A 62 0.52 9.57 -32.50
CA GLY A 62 1.33 8.60 -33.23
C GLY A 62 2.20 9.30 -34.26
N LYS A 63 3.47 8.89 -34.38
CA LYS A 63 4.40 9.39 -35.41
C LYS A 63 5.21 8.25 -35.97
N ARG A 64 5.35 8.21 -37.30
CA ARG A 64 6.22 7.26 -38.00
C ARG A 64 7.66 7.76 -37.98
N ASN A 65 8.60 6.89 -37.68
CA ASN A 65 9.99 7.12 -38.05
C ASN A 65 10.18 6.74 -39.52
N ALA A 66 10.30 7.74 -40.39
CA ALA A 66 10.51 7.54 -41.83
C ALA A 66 11.96 7.22 -42.20
N ALA A 67 12.91 7.33 -41.26
CA ALA A 67 14.31 6.99 -41.50
C ALA A 67 14.51 5.47 -41.60
N SER A 68 15.66 5.05 -42.13
CA SER A 68 16.10 3.65 -42.16
C SER A 68 16.66 3.18 -40.82
N SER A 69 17.09 4.10 -39.96
CA SER A 69 17.66 3.84 -38.63
C SER A 69 16.69 4.24 -37.51
N THR A 70 16.95 3.79 -36.29
CA THR A 70 16.25 4.27 -35.08
C THR A 70 16.41 5.78 -34.94
N SER A 71 15.32 6.45 -34.55
CA SER A 71 15.29 7.89 -34.31
C SER A 71 14.45 8.21 -33.08
N ARG A 72 14.85 9.26 -32.36
CA ARG A 72 14.11 9.77 -31.21
C ARG A 72 12.95 10.64 -31.67
N LEU A 73 11.72 10.18 -31.42
CA LEU A 73 10.51 10.94 -31.70
C LEU A 73 10.08 11.68 -30.44
N THR A 74 9.98 13.01 -30.53
CA THR A 74 9.47 13.87 -29.44
C THR A 74 8.01 14.19 -29.67
N TYR A 75 7.23 14.13 -28.59
CA TYR A 75 5.80 14.39 -28.56
C TYR A 75 5.52 15.52 -27.58
N ALA A 76 4.75 16.51 -28.02
CA ALA A 76 4.14 17.52 -27.17
C ALA A 76 2.63 17.30 -27.20
N LEU A 77 2.05 16.94 -26.05
CA LEU A 77 0.65 16.56 -25.94
C LEU A 77 -0.05 17.51 -24.97
N SER A 78 -1.22 18.01 -25.35
CA SER A 78 -2.04 18.81 -24.44
C SER A 78 -2.94 17.91 -23.61
N THR A 79 -3.03 18.19 -22.30
CA THR A 79 -4.05 17.58 -21.45
C THR A 79 -5.44 18.06 -21.89
N THR A 80 -6.36 17.14 -22.13
CA THR A 80 -7.72 17.44 -22.62
C THR A 80 -8.75 17.37 -21.51
N VAL A 81 -8.42 16.73 -20.38
CA VAL A 81 -9.31 16.57 -19.23
C VAL A 81 -8.58 16.94 -17.94
N SER A 82 -9.32 17.52 -17.00
CA SER A 82 -8.84 17.71 -15.64
C SER A 82 -9.07 16.46 -14.81
N LYS A 83 -8.17 16.17 -13.86
CA LYS A 83 -8.31 15.08 -12.90
C LYS A 83 -7.96 15.60 -11.51
N ALA A 84 -8.65 15.10 -10.50
CA ALA A 84 -8.34 15.42 -9.11
C ALA A 84 -8.15 14.14 -8.29
N THR A 85 -7.36 14.25 -7.23
CA THR A 85 -7.40 13.35 -6.10
C THR A 85 -8.71 13.56 -5.35
N THR A 86 -9.38 12.48 -4.95
CA THR A 86 -10.69 12.56 -4.29
C THR A 86 -10.70 11.74 -3.02
N TRP A 87 -11.35 12.27 -1.98
CA TRP A 87 -11.55 11.61 -0.69
C TRP A 87 -13.03 11.31 -0.48
N SER A 88 -13.33 10.09 -0.04
CA SER A 88 -14.66 9.69 0.44
C SER A 88 -14.53 9.32 1.91
N ALA A 89 -15.05 10.17 2.80
CA ALA A 89 -15.03 9.94 4.24
C ALA A 89 -16.13 8.95 4.65
N GLU A 90 -15.81 8.07 5.60
CA GLU A 90 -16.77 7.15 6.24
C GLU A 90 -16.89 7.46 7.74
N LEU A 91 -15.80 7.30 8.49
CA LEU A 91 -15.71 7.70 9.91
C LEU A 91 -15.19 9.14 10.12
N GLY A 92 -15.17 9.94 9.04
CA GLY A 92 -14.73 11.34 9.06
C GLY A 92 -13.33 11.56 8.49
N GLY A 93 -12.68 12.65 8.90
CA GLY A 93 -11.39 13.08 8.36
C GLY A 93 -11.49 13.92 7.09
N THR A 94 -10.45 14.70 6.83
CA THR A 94 -10.38 15.61 5.67
C THR A 94 -9.52 15.01 4.56
N MET A 95 -9.65 15.53 3.34
CA MET A 95 -8.75 15.16 2.24
C MET A 95 -7.27 15.41 2.60
N LYS A 96 -6.97 16.49 3.33
CA LYS A 96 -5.61 16.81 3.78
C LYS A 96 -5.06 15.75 4.73
N PHE A 97 -5.88 15.31 5.69
CA PHE A 97 -5.54 14.19 6.59
C PHE A 97 -5.27 12.90 5.79
N ALA A 98 -6.16 12.57 4.84
CA ALA A 98 -6.02 11.35 4.07
C ALA A 98 -4.75 11.33 3.21
N VAL A 99 -4.43 12.46 2.57
CA VAL A 99 -3.18 12.62 1.82
C VAL A 99 -1.99 12.46 2.76
N SER A 100 -1.95 13.19 3.89
CA SER A 100 -0.80 13.10 4.81
C SER A 100 -0.55 11.69 5.35
N GLU A 101 -1.61 10.94 5.68
CA GLU A 101 -1.46 9.55 6.14
C GLU A 101 -0.88 8.65 5.05
N VAL A 102 -1.33 8.81 3.80
CA VAL A 102 -0.87 8.02 2.65
C VAL A 102 0.59 8.35 2.33
N GLU A 103 0.95 9.63 2.26
CA GLU A 103 2.33 10.05 2.00
C GLU A 103 3.27 9.60 3.11
N ALA A 104 2.88 9.77 4.37
CA ALA A 104 3.70 9.40 5.52
C ALA A 104 3.91 7.88 5.65
N LYS A 105 2.87 7.07 5.43
CA LYS A 105 2.95 5.62 5.65
C LYS A 105 3.45 4.83 4.44
N LEU A 106 3.22 5.33 3.23
CA LEU A 106 3.60 4.62 2.01
C LEU A 106 4.75 5.29 1.25
N GLY A 107 5.21 6.48 1.67
CA GLY A 107 6.32 7.18 1.03
C GLY A 107 6.04 7.56 -0.43
N VAL A 108 4.76 7.78 -0.78
CA VAL A 108 4.33 8.18 -2.12
C VAL A 108 3.95 9.65 -2.12
N GLU A 109 4.18 10.37 -3.21
CA GLU A 109 3.69 11.74 -3.38
C GLU A 109 2.29 11.73 -4.01
N VAL A 110 1.38 12.56 -3.51
CA VAL A 110 0.01 12.67 -4.02
C VAL A 110 -0.21 14.00 -4.73
N THR A 111 -0.41 13.94 -6.04
CA THR A 111 -0.82 15.11 -6.82
C THR A 111 -2.29 15.45 -6.54
N GLY A 112 -2.55 16.70 -6.13
CA GLY A 112 -3.91 17.17 -5.85
C GLY A 112 -4.79 17.24 -7.10
N THR A 113 -4.32 17.96 -8.12
CA THR A 113 -5.08 18.21 -9.36
C THR A 113 -4.16 18.23 -10.58
N VAL A 114 -4.65 17.69 -11.68
CA VAL A 114 -4.11 17.83 -13.03
C VAL A 114 -5.06 18.72 -13.82
N GLU A 115 -4.53 19.82 -14.35
CA GLU A 115 -5.30 20.80 -15.11
C GLU A 115 -5.39 20.41 -16.59
N ARG A 116 -6.54 20.74 -17.20
CA ARG A 116 -6.72 20.73 -18.66
C ARG A 116 -5.88 21.84 -19.32
N GLY A 117 -5.43 21.60 -20.54
CA GLY A 117 -4.73 22.57 -21.40
C GLY A 117 -3.22 22.66 -21.12
N LYS A 118 -2.67 21.86 -20.21
CA LYS A 118 -1.23 21.80 -19.96
C LYS A 118 -0.55 21.00 -21.06
N THR A 119 0.59 21.48 -21.53
CA THR A 119 1.44 20.69 -22.44
C THR A 119 2.33 19.78 -21.61
N VAL A 120 2.31 18.48 -21.93
CA VAL A 120 3.24 17.48 -21.39
C VAL A 120 4.08 16.94 -22.54
N THR A 121 5.36 16.75 -22.29
CA THR A 121 6.32 16.29 -23.29
C THR A 121 6.78 14.88 -22.98
N ASN A 122 6.98 14.09 -24.04
CA ASN A 122 7.54 12.75 -23.96
C ASN A 122 8.44 12.50 -25.17
N TRP A 123 9.35 11.54 -25.05
CA TRP A 123 10.17 11.09 -26.15
C TRP A 123 10.29 9.56 -26.13
N MET A 124 10.39 8.96 -27.31
CA MET A 124 10.67 7.53 -27.46
C MET A 124 11.59 7.28 -28.64
N ASP A 125 12.44 6.27 -28.51
CA ASP A 125 13.33 5.82 -29.57
C ASP A 125 12.58 4.79 -30.44
N VAL A 126 12.30 5.16 -31.69
CA VAL A 126 11.45 4.38 -32.61
C VAL A 126 12.30 3.84 -33.75
N PRO A 127 12.31 2.51 -34.00
CA PRO A 127 13.04 1.93 -35.12
C PRO A 127 12.58 2.45 -36.48
N GLY A 128 13.48 2.41 -37.46
CA GLY A 128 13.20 2.83 -38.83
C GLY A 128 11.98 2.13 -39.43
N GLY A 129 11.12 2.90 -40.10
CA GLY A 129 9.89 2.42 -40.72
C GLY A 129 8.73 2.11 -39.77
N LYS A 130 8.90 2.18 -38.44
CA LYS A 130 7.87 1.91 -37.43
C LYS A 130 7.15 3.18 -36.98
N TYR A 131 5.98 2.99 -36.36
CA TYR A 131 5.25 4.03 -35.64
C TYR A 131 5.51 3.94 -34.15
N GLY A 132 5.71 5.09 -33.52
CA GLY A 132 5.66 5.26 -32.07
C GLY A 132 4.36 5.94 -31.67
N TYR A 133 3.61 5.32 -30.76
CA TYR A 133 2.38 5.85 -30.19
C TYR A 133 2.56 6.12 -28.71
N THR A 134 2.07 7.27 -28.25
CA THR A 134 2.11 7.65 -26.84
C THR A 134 0.77 8.26 -26.41
N THR A 135 0.34 7.94 -25.19
CA THR A 135 -0.85 8.51 -24.57
C THR A 135 -0.49 9.06 -23.20
N PRO A 136 -0.74 10.36 -22.90
CA PRO A 136 -0.54 10.90 -21.57
C PRO A 136 -1.66 10.41 -20.65
N LYS A 137 -1.28 9.90 -19.49
CA LYS A 137 -2.14 9.36 -18.45
C LYS A 137 -1.71 9.85 -17.06
N ILE A 138 -2.56 9.55 -16.07
CA ILE A 138 -2.21 9.53 -14.65
C ILE A 138 -2.20 8.09 -14.15
N GLN A 139 -1.38 7.80 -13.15
CA GLN A 139 -1.59 6.63 -12.30
C GLN A 139 -2.49 7.04 -11.13
N ARG A 140 -3.64 6.39 -11.01
CA ARG A 140 -4.53 6.51 -9.86
C ARG A 140 -4.39 5.30 -8.97
N SER A 141 -3.94 5.53 -7.75
CA SER A 141 -3.92 4.52 -6.69
C SER A 141 -5.08 4.78 -5.74
N THR A 142 -5.86 3.75 -5.45
CA THR A 142 -6.92 3.80 -4.44
C THR A 142 -6.39 3.24 -3.15
N PHE A 143 -6.51 4.02 -2.08
CA PHE A 143 -6.12 3.66 -0.73
C PHE A 143 -7.33 3.63 0.20
N VAL A 144 -7.37 2.67 1.10
CA VAL A 144 -8.28 2.68 2.25
C VAL A 144 -7.46 3.04 3.47
N ILE A 145 -7.98 3.98 4.25
CA ILE A 145 -7.40 4.35 5.54
C ILE A 145 -8.26 3.71 6.61
N GLU A 146 -7.67 2.85 7.42
CA GLU A 146 -8.36 2.13 8.48
C GLU A 146 -8.00 2.71 9.83
N LYS A 147 -8.96 2.69 10.74
CA LYS A 147 -8.78 3.06 12.14
C LYS A 147 -8.75 1.79 12.99
N TRP A 148 -7.75 1.71 13.84
CA TRP A 148 -7.50 0.61 14.76
C TRP A 148 -7.30 1.15 16.16
N ALA A 149 -7.45 0.30 17.17
CA ALA A 149 -7.01 0.56 18.53
C ALA A 149 -6.62 -0.76 19.19
N ASP A 150 -5.76 -0.69 20.21
CA ASP A 150 -5.41 -1.88 20.97
C ASP A 150 -6.46 -2.18 22.04
N ARG A 151 -6.76 -3.47 22.21
CA ARG A 151 -7.55 -3.96 23.35
C ARG A 151 -6.68 -3.97 24.62
N PRO A 152 -7.29 -4.07 25.82
CA PRO A 152 -6.54 -4.18 27.07
C PRO A 152 -5.54 -5.34 27.12
N ASN A 153 -5.76 -6.39 26.32
CA ASN A 153 -4.85 -7.53 26.16
C ASN A 153 -3.83 -7.36 25.01
N CYS A 154 -3.60 -6.13 24.54
CA CYS A 154 -2.60 -5.82 23.51
C CYS A 154 -2.84 -6.46 22.13
N THR A 155 -4.09 -6.81 21.83
CA THR A 155 -4.47 -7.28 20.49
C THR A 155 -5.13 -6.15 19.71
N ALA A 156 -4.72 -5.99 18.46
CA ALA A 156 -5.31 -5.03 17.54
C ALA A 156 -6.82 -5.27 17.36
N ARG A 157 -7.60 -4.18 17.40
CA ARG A 157 -9.02 -4.16 17.11
C ARG A 157 -9.28 -3.15 16.01
N PHE A 158 -9.81 -3.65 14.90
CA PHE A 158 -10.35 -2.80 13.84
C PHE A 158 -11.58 -2.04 14.35
N ILE A 159 -11.57 -0.72 14.18
CA ILE A 159 -12.68 0.16 14.52
C ILE A 159 -13.56 0.39 13.28
N GLY A 160 -12.92 0.59 12.13
CA GLY A 160 -13.61 0.85 10.86
C GLY A 160 -12.73 1.62 9.89
N ASN A 161 -13.26 1.86 8.69
CA ASN A 161 -12.57 2.66 7.68
C ASN A 161 -12.77 4.14 7.95
N MET A 162 -11.68 4.90 8.00
CA MET A 162 -11.75 6.36 7.94
C MET A 162 -12.33 6.82 6.60
N GLY A 163 -11.95 6.13 5.53
CA GLY A 163 -12.48 6.38 4.19
C GLY A 163 -11.54 5.90 3.10
N THR A 164 -11.87 6.28 1.87
CA THR A 164 -11.14 5.88 0.67
C THR A 164 -10.56 7.10 -0.06
N LEU A 165 -9.24 7.09 -0.28
CA LEU A 165 -8.53 8.08 -1.08
C LEU A 165 -8.24 7.54 -2.47
N LYS A 166 -8.74 8.21 -3.51
CA LYS A 166 -8.36 7.95 -4.90
C LYS A 166 -7.29 8.96 -5.31
N ALA A 167 -6.04 8.64 -5.00
CA ALA A 167 -4.89 9.52 -5.18
C ALA A 167 -4.30 9.43 -6.60
N ILE A 168 -3.87 10.56 -7.13
CA ILE A 168 -2.98 10.62 -8.29
C ILE A 168 -1.56 10.44 -7.76
N THR A 169 -0.94 9.30 -8.04
CA THR A 169 0.40 8.94 -7.50
C THR A 169 1.52 9.04 -8.52
N ALA A 170 1.18 9.28 -9.80
CA ALA A 170 2.14 9.61 -10.84
C ALA A 170 1.49 10.49 -11.91
N TYR A 171 2.15 11.58 -12.25
CA TYR A 171 1.77 12.51 -13.31
C TYR A 171 3.00 13.32 -13.79
N PRO A 172 3.25 13.45 -15.11
CA PRO A 172 2.61 12.69 -16.19
C PRO A 172 3.14 11.26 -16.27
N PHE A 173 2.27 10.32 -16.62
CA PHE A 173 2.63 8.95 -16.98
C PHE A 173 2.34 8.73 -18.46
N PHE A 174 3.22 8.10 -19.22
CA PHE A 174 3.01 7.86 -20.65
C PHE A 174 2.85 6.37 -20.90
N SER A 175 1.70 5.98 -21.46
CA SER A 175 1.58 4.66 -22.06
C SER A 175 2.13 4.72 -23.48
N GLU A 176 2.87 3.69 -23.86
CA GLU A 176 3.61 3.66 -25.13
C GLU A 176 3.37 2.38 -25.92
N CYS A 177 3.55 2.47 -27.24
CA CYS A 177 3.62 1.30 -28.10
C CYS A 177 4.41 1.62 -29.39
N ILE A 178 5.21 0.66 -29.84
CA ILE A 178 5.94 0.72 -31.10
C ILE A 178 5.46 -0.42 -32.01
N SER A 179 5.04 -0.11 -33.23
CA SER A 179 4.47 -1.11 -34.15
C SER A 179 4.66 -0.74 -35.62
N THR A 180 4.47 -1.71 -36.52
CA THR A 180 4.38 -1.50 -37.98
C THR A 180 3.06 -0.89 -38.42
N GLY A 181 2.02 -0.97 -37.59
CA GLY A 181 0.69 -0.42 -37.83
C GLY A 181 0.07 0.15 -36.56
N PRO A 182 -1.24 0.43 -36.54
CA PRO A 182 -1.94 0.92 -35.35
C PRO A 182 -1.76 -0.02 -34.16
N CYS A 183 -1.45 0.54 -32.99
CA CYS A 183 -1.45 -0.22 -31.75
C CYS A 183 -1.95 0.63 -30.58
N THR A 184 -2.41 -0.04 -29.54
CA THR A 184 -2.91 0.60 -28.32
C THR A 184 -1.79 0.71 -27.28
N PRO A 185 -1.41 1.92 -26.85
CA PRO A 185 -0.39 2.11 -25.85
C PRO A 185 -0.78 1.50 -24.49
N LYS A 186 0.14 0.73 -23.91
CA LYS A 186 -0.04 0.09 -22.60
C LYS A 186 0.82 0.80 -21.54
N PRO A 187 0.41 0.77 -20.26
CA PRO A 187 1.27 1.19 -19.16
C PRO A 187 2.57 0.40 -19.14
#